data_AF-A0A8C6UGA6-F1
#
_entry.id   AF-A0A8C6UGA6-F1
#
_cell.length_a   1.000
_cell.length_b   1.000
_cell.length_c   1.000
_cell.angle_alpha   90.00
_cell.angle_beta   90.00
_cell.angle_gamma   90.00
#
_symmetry.space_group_name_H-M   'P 1'
#
loop_
_entity.id
_entity.type
_entity.pdbx_description
1 polymer ?
#
loop_
_entity_poly.entity_id
_entity_poly.type
_entity_poly.pdbx_seq_one_letter_code
_entity_poly.pdbx_strand_id
1 'polypeptide(L)'
;VTVTVDTPYAAVTEVESGRPITAQISVVWEEPTRASKNTFQVTLWPPGGLSFIVDLPPLSLSLYHVTRSSSGSAPRSEYHISAPDVRAEGFSVSPVQTQEDLKISNEHLEVYGHALSGLMQKLRLHSGQVRQVQVQFLWYGTRSDHRDKSGAYLFLPGDEGEQVKAPLVRVSVGPVFSDITSCFPHVTHRVRLFHIKGHEGRSLQIQNTVDIRSEFNRELVMRLVTDVANGNHFSTDINGFQMLQRRTLSKIPLQANFYPMTTAAFIQDQDRPGTRLTLLSAQSQAVAALKPGFLELVLDRRLQQDDNRGLGQGVTDNKRTESLYHLLLEVQTRNPPVTLSKPDHNTSLTLIKRTESLYHLLLEVQTRNPPLRPFAALGSSLPCDLHLLTLRTLESEQEAGRPSQEAALLLHRKGFDCGSVIFTEIKSFFNQQKSLFDFCRMSE
;
A
#
# COMPACT_ATOMS: atom_id res chain seq x y z
N VAL A 1 11.83 -2.97 7.11
CA VAL A 1 12.19 -1.79 7.92
C VAL A 1 13.15 -0.92 7.12
N THR A 2 13.11 0.41 7.26
CA THR A 2 14.08 1.32 6.60
C THR A 2 14.56 2.37 7.59
N VAL A 3 15.87 2.46 7.77
CA VAL A 3 16.52 3.42 8.67
C VAL A 3 17.48 4.30 7.89
N THR A 4 17.68 5.55 8.34
CA THR A 4 18.71 6.42 7.76
C THR A 4 20.05 6.12 8.42
N VAL A 5 21.08 5.90 7.60
CA VAL A 5 22.46 5.72 8.05
C VAL A 5 23.37 6.82 7.49
N ASP A 6 24.40 7.18 8.27
CA ASP A 6 25.43 8.16 7.92
C ASP A 6 26.57 7.58 7.07
N THR A 7 26.47 6.31 6.70
CA THR A 7 27.49 5.62 5.93
C THR A 7 26.86 4.60 4.97
N PRO A 8 27.32 4.52 3.71
CA PRO A 8 26.89 3.48 2.79
C PRO A 8 27.56 2.13 3.06
N TYR A 9 28.35 2.02 4.12
CA TYR A 9 29.04 0.82 4.58
C TYR A 9 28.40 0.32 5.87
N ALA A 10 27.15 -0.12 5.80
CA ALA A 10 26.40 -0.62 6.95
C ALA A 10 25.99 -2.09 6.75
N ALA A 11 25.93 -2.83 7.85
CA ALA A 11 25.44 -4.19 7.92
C ALA A 11 24.39 -4.32 9.04
N VAL A 12 23.52 -5.32 8.94
CA VAL A 12 22.47 -5.59 9.93
C VAL A 12 22.62 -7.00 10.45
N THR A 13 22.60 -7.16 11.77
CA THR A 13 22.60 -8.47 12.44
C THR A 13 21.47 -8.54 13.46
N GLU A 14 20.76 -9.66 13.51
CA GLU A 14 19.79 -9.94 14.55
C GLU A 14 20.50 -10.24 15.88
N VAL A 15 20.08 -9.60 16.96
CA VAL A 15 20.80 -9.67 18.25
C VAL A 15 20.73 -11.06 18.88
N GLU A 16 19.57 -11.72 18.81
CA GLU A 16 19.35 -12.99 19.50
C GLU A 16 20.12 -14.15 18.86
N SER A 17 20.10 -14.23 17.52
CA SER A 17 20.73 -15.32 16.77
C SER A 17 22.16 -14.99 16.31
N GLY A 18 22.55 -13.72 16.31
CA GLY A 18 23.78 -13.24 15.67
C GLY A 18 23.78 -13.33 14.14
N ARG A 19 22.64 -13.70 13.54
CA ARG A 19 22.54 -13.95 12.09
C ARG A 19 22.59 -12.63 11.31
N PRO A 20 23.36 -12.57 10.20
CA PRO A 20 23.32 -11.44 9.29
C PRO A 20 21.96 -11.37 8.56
N ILE A 21 21.43 -10.17 8.41
CA ILE A 21 20.13 -9.92 7.80
C ILE A 21 20.30 -9.34 6.40
N THR A 22 19.50 -9.85 5.45
CA THR A 22 19.44 -9.31 4.10
C THR A 22 18.99 -7.86 4.13
N ALA A 23 19.83 -6.98 3.59
CA ALA A 23 19.64 -5.56 3.60
C ALA A 23 20.04 -4.94 2.25
N GLN A 24 19.64 -3.69 2.02
CA GLN A 24 20.09 -2.88 0.90
C GLN A 24 20.30 -1.42 1.34
N ILE A 25 21.30 -0.78 0.74
CA ILE A 25 21.58 0.65 0.88
C ILE A 25 20.99 1.37 -0.33
N SER A 26 20.17 2.39 -0.11
CA SER A 26 19.53 3.22 -1.13
C SER A 26 19.88 4.69 -0.94
N VAL A 27 19.81 5.49 -2.00
CA VAL A 27 19.96 6.95 -1.93
C VAL A 27 18.75 7.57 -1.23
N VAL A 28 18.99 8.55 -0.35
CA VAL A 28 17.95 9.44 0.17
C VAL A 28 17.80 10.64 -0.76
N TRP A 29 16.60 10.86 -1.29
CA TRP A 29 16.32 11.94 -2.25
C TRP A 29 15.60 13.10 -1.56
N GLU A 30 16.16 14.32 -1.66
CA GLU A 30 15.53 15.55 -1.16
C GLU A 30 14.53 16.12 -2.18
N GLU A 31 14.91 16.10 -3.45
CA GLU A 31 14.12 16.57 -4.58
C GLU A 31 14.11 15.49 -5.68
N PRO A 32 13.21 15.57 -6.68
CA PRO A 32 13.16 14.60 -7.78
C PRO A 32 14.51 14.35 -8.48
N THR A 33 15.32 15.40 -8.66
CA THR A 33 16.65 15.37 -9.30
C THR A 33 17.83 15.50 -8.33
N ARG A 34 17.58 15.81 -7.04
CA ARG A 34 18.63 16.12 -6.06
C ARG A 34 18.70 15.04 -4.98
N ALA A 35 19.77 14.25 -5.01
CA ALA A 35 20.16 13.42 -3.89
C ALA A 35 20.45 14.31 -2.67
N SER A 36 20.09 13.85 -1.47
CA SER A 36 20.27 14.63 -0.24
C SER A 36 21.73 15.00 -0.04
N LYS A 37 21.98 16.29 0.22
CA LYS A 37 23.32 16.83 0.48
C LYS A 37 23.55 17.17 1.96
N ASN A 38 22.49 17.34 2.78
CA ASN A 38 22.58 17.99 4.10
C ASN A 38 22.11 17.10 5.28
N THR A 39 22.76 15.96 5.47
CA THR A 39 23.06 15.44 6.82
C THR A 39 24.57 15.63 7.07
N PHE A 40 25.00 16.90 7.13
CA PHE A 40 26.39 17.31 7.36
C PHE A 40 26.45 18.58 8.21
N GLN A 41 26.58 18.38 9.52
CA GLN A 41 27.30 19.20 10.51
C GLN A 41 27.30 18.31 11.76
N VAL A 42 28.34 17.56 12.14
CA VAL A 42 29.79 17.61 11.95
C VAL A 42 30.29 16.16 11.78
N THR A 43 31.29 15.97 10.91
CA THR A 43 32.10 14.74 10.65
C THR A 43 31.50 13.59 9.78
N LEU A 44 31.90 13.57 8.49
CA LEU A 44 32.17 12.42 7.57
C LEU A 44 31.04 11.67 6.82
N TRP A 45 30.96 11.95 5.49
CA TRP A 45 30.54 11.08 4.33
C TRP A 45 29.02 10.70 4.19
N PRO A 46 28.46 10.34 2.99
CA PRO A 46 27.08 10.63 2.59
C PRO A 46 26.00 9.65 3.09
N PRO A 47 24.73 10.09 3.16
CA PRO A 47 23.62 9.32 3.72
C PRO A 47 23.10 8.23 2.77
N GLY A 48 22.79 7.08 3.34
CA GLY A 48 22.04 5.99 2.70
C GLY A 48 20.79 5.64 3.52
N GLY A 49 19.70 5.27 2.85
CA GLY A 49 18.60 4.53 3.46
C GLY A 49 18.96 3.05 3.52
N LEU A 50 19.09 2.49 4.71
CA LEU A 50 19.32 1.07 4.92
C LEU A 50 17.97 0.37 5.12
N SER A 51 17.56 -0.42 4.13
CA SER A 51 16.34 -1.22 4.20
C SER A 51 16.67 -2.68 4.42
N PHE A 52 15.99 -3.34 5.35
CA PHE A 52 16.21 -4.75 5.66
C PHE A 52 14.91 -5.46 6.03
N ILE A 53 14.93 -6.79 5.86
CA ILE A 53 13.80 -7.68 6.14
C ILE A 53 13.85 -8.08 7.62
N VAL A 54 12.71 -7.96 8.30
CA VAL A 54 12.58 -8.40 9.69
C VAL A 54 11.54 -9.52 9.75
N ASP A 55 11.82 -10.51 10.58
CA ASP A 55 10.86 -11.53 10.96
C ASP A 55 10.48 -11.28 12.42
N LEU A 56 9.18 -11.10 12.69
CA LEU A 56 8.68 -10.74 14.01
C LEU A 56 7.67 -11.78 14.48
N PRO A 57 7.90 -12.43 15.63
CA PRO A 57 6.88 -13.21 16.29
C PRO A 57 5.66 -12.36 16.69
N PRO A 58 4.49 -12.99 16.91
CA PRO A 58 3.31 -12.29 17.38
C PRO A 58 3.54 -11.62 18.74
N LEU A 59 3.16 -10.33 18.85
CA LEU A 59 3.30 -9.53 20.08
C LEU A 59 4.70 -9.63 20.69
N SER A 60 5.72 -9.34 19.88
CA SER A 60 7.12 -9.44 20.26
C SER A 60 7.86 -8.11 20.16
N LEU A 61 9.01 -8.08 20.84
CA LEU A 61 10.09 -7.13 20.61
C LEU A 61 11.30 -7.91 20.10
N SER A 62 11.77 -7.56 18.90
CA SER A 62 13.02 -8.09 18.34
C SER A 62 14.04 -6.96 18.23
N LEU A 63 15.30 -7.30 18.47
CA LEU A 63 16.41 -6.34 18.45
C LEU A 63 17.32 -6.63 17.26
N TYR A 64 17.75 -5.56 16.59
CA TYR A 64 18.69 -5.62 15.46
C TYR A 64 19.81 -4.62 15.68
N HIS A 65 21.05 -5.03 15.42
CA HIS A 65 22.20 -4.14 15.41
C HIS A 65 22.46 -3.66 13.99
N VAL A 66 22.54 -2.33 13.83
CA VAL A 66 23.06 -1.69 12.62
C VAL A 66 24.49 -1.23 12.91
N THR A 67 25.45 -1.79 12.19
CA THR A 67 26.88 -1.53 12.42
C THR A 67 27.56 -1.06 11.14
N ARG A 68 28.61 -0.26 11.30
CA ARG A 68 29.48 0.10 10.18
C ARG A 68 30.36 -1.09 9.83
N SER A 69 30.35 -1.50 8.56
CA SER A 69 31.19 -2.60 8.08
C SER A 69 31.68 -2.35 6.66
N SER A 70 32.99 -2.44 6.43
CA SER A 70 33.61 -2.36 5.09
C SER A 70 33.57 -3.71 4.37
N SER A 71 33.76 -4.81 5.08
CA SER A 71 33.63 -6.18 4.56
C SER A 71 32.22 -6.73 4.88
N GLY A 72 31.48 -7.17 3.86
CA GLY A 72 30.11 -7.68 4.07
C GLY A 72 29.06 -6.58 4.30
N SER A 73 29.31 -5.36 3.81
CA SER A 73 28.31 -4.29 3.77
C SER A 73 27.09 -4.70 2.94
N ALA A 74 25.92 -4.18 3.29
CA ALA A 74 24.70 -4.34 2.52
C ALA A 74 24.89 -3.83 1.07
N PRO A 75 24.39 -4.56 0.04
CA PRO A 75 24.47 -4.12 -1.35
C PRO A 75 23.81 -2.76 -1.58
N ARG A 76 24.39 -1.98 -2.49
CA ARG A 76 23.83 -0.69 -2.91
C ARG A 76 22.85 -0.88 -4.05
N SER A 77 21.77 -0.12 -4.03
CA SER A 77 20.79 -0.10 -5.12
C SER A 77 21.38 0.52 -6.39
N GLU A 78 20.93 0.03 -7.53
CA GLU A 78 21.24 0.57 -8.85
C GLU A 78 20.11 1.50 -9.31
N TYR A 79 20.45 2.56 -10.04
CA TYR A 79 19.50 3.57 -10.49
C TYR A 79 19.49 3.75 -12.00
N HIS A 80 18.29 3.81 -12.57
CA HIS A 80 18.05 4.28 -13.93
C HIS A 80 17.20 5.55 -13.88
N ILE A 81 17.69 6.67 -14.40
CA ILE A 81 17.02 7.97 -14.27
C ILE A 81 16.82 8.60 -15.65
N SER A 82 15.63 9.14 -15.94
CA SER A 82 15.35 9.78 -17.23
C SER A 82 16.06 11.12 -17.44
N ALA A 83 16.69 11.66 -16.39
CA ALA A 83 17.48 12.89 -16.41
C ALA A 83 18.99 12.57 -16.43
N PRO A 84 19.72 12.90 -17.51
CA PRO A 84 21.09 12.44 -17.74
C PRO A 84 22.12 13.05 -16.78
N ASP A 85 21.85 14.24 -16.23
CA ASP A 85 22.79 14.97 -15.37
C ASP A 85 22.71 14.57 -13.89
N VAL A 86 21.76 13.72 -13.51
CA VAL A 86 21.59 13.30 -12.11
C VAL A 86 22.71 12.33 -11.73
N ARG A 87 23.41 12.65 -10.64
CA ARG A 87 24.47 11.82 -10.06
C ARG A 87 24.13 11.48 -8.60
N ALA A 88 24.51 10.28 -8.17
CA ALA A 88 24.43 9.86 -6.78
C ALA A 88 25.78 9.25 -6.38
N GLU A 89 26.48 9.91 -5.46
CA GLU A 89 27.83 9.50 -5.07
C GLU A 89 27.84 8.13 -4.42
N GLY A 90 28.67 7.21 -4.93
CA GLY A 90 28.75 5.84 -4.44
C GLY A 90 27.67 4.89 -4.97
N PHE A 91 26.81 5.34 -5.88
CA PHE A 91 25.78 4.50 -6.50
C PHE A 91 25.95 4.46 -8.02
N SER A 92 25.55 3.33 -8.63
CA SER A 92 25.47 3.22 -10.08
C SER A 92 24.25 3.97 -10.59
N VAL A 93 24.45 4.94 -11.48
CA VAL A 93 23.38 5.72 -12.12
C VAL A 93 23.55 5.68 -13.63
N SER A 94 22.52 5.22 -14.32
CA SER A 94 22.47 5.13 -15.78
C SER A 94 21.17 5.76 -16.33
N PRO A 95 21.11 6.12 -17.63
CA PRO A 95 19.89 6.67 -18.21
C PRO A 95 18.81 5.59 -18.37
N VAL A 96 17.54 6.00 -18.25
CA VAL A 96 16.41 5.14 -18.62
C VAL A 96 16.40 4.90 -20.13
N GLN A 97 16.24 3.63 -20.53
CA GLN A 97 16.04 3.26 -21.94
C GLN A 97 14.60 3.55 -22.35
N THR A 98 14.40 4.38 -23.38
CA THR A 98 13.07 4.85 -23.80
C THR A 98 12.41 3.96 -24.86
N GLN A 99 13.13 2.98 -25.41
CA GLN A 99 12.66 2.10 -26.48
C GLN A 99 11.88 0.87 -25.97
N GLU A 100 12.03 0.53 -24.70
CA GLU A 100 11.40 -0.65 -24.08
C GLU A 100 10.63 -0.24 -22.82
N ASP A 101 9.60 -1.02 -22.47
CA ASP A 101 8.89 -0.85 -21.22
C ASP A 101 9.84 -1.02 -20.03
N LEU A 102 9.67 -0.19 -19.01
CA LEU A 102 10.34 -0.37 -17.72
C LEU A 102 9.85 -1.67 -17.11
N LYS A 103 10.76 -2.42 -16.48
CA LYS A 103 10.42 -3.69 -15.84
C LYS A 103 11.07 -3.78 -14.46
N ILE A 104 10.27 -4.15 -13.47
CA ILE A 104 10.74 -4.65 -12.17
C ILE A 104 10.11 -6.02 -11.90
N SER A 105 10.81 -6.91 -11.18
CA SER A 105 10.35 -8.27 -10.96
C SER A 105 10.86 -8.83 -9.63
N ASN A 106 10.08 -9.74 -9.04
CA ASN A 106 10.48 -10.58 -7.92
C ASN A 106 10.10 -12.05 -8.20
N GLU A 107 10.16 -12.91 -7.17
CA GLU A 107 9.81 -14.34 -7.25
C GLU A 107 8.34 -14.61 -7.62
N HIS A 108 7.45 -13.63 -7.49
CA HIS A 108 6.00 -13.82 -7.61
C HIS A 108 5.38 -13.15 -8.84
N LEU A 109 5.84 -11.95 -9.20
CA LEU A 109 5.30 -11.19 -10.31
C LEU A 109 6.34 -10.28 -11.00
N GLU A 110 5.94 -9.83 -12.18
CA GLU A 110 6.61 -8.80 -12.96
C GLU A 110 5.65 -7.60 -13.13
N VAL A 111 6.21 -6.41 -13.01
CA VAL A 111 5.50 -5.14 -13.19
C VAL A 111 6.15 -4.41 -14.37
N TYR A 112 5.31 -3.99 -15.30
CA TYR A 112 5.73 -3.25 -16.49
C TYR A 112 5.21 -1.82 -16.42
N GLY A 113 6.09 -0.84 -16.63
CA GLY A 113 5.78 0.58 -16.64
C GLY A 113 6.15 1.23 -17.96
N HIS A 114 5.43 2.29 -18.32
CA HIS A 114 5.69 3.05 -19.53
C HIS A 114 7.03 3.79 -19.44
N ALA A 115 7.87 3.70 -20.47
CA ALA A 115 9.23 4.25 -20.46
C ALA A 115 9.30 5.77 -20.20
N LEU A 116 8.36 6.53 -20.75
CA LEU A 116 8.37 8.00 -20.67
C LEU A 116 7.68 8.55 -19.42
N SER A 117 6.62 7.89 -18.94
CA SER A 117 5.84 8.38 -17.80
C SER A 117 6.12 7.65 -16.50
N GLY A 118 6.77 6.48 -16.55
CA GLY A 118 7.01 5.61 -15.39
C GLY A 118 5.75 5.02 -14.77
N LEU A 119 4.57 5.25 -15.36
CA LEU A 119 3.30 4.73 -14.86
C LEU A 119 3.15 3.26 -15.23
N MET A 120 2.66 2.46 -14.28
CA MET A 120 2.39 1.05 -14.49
C MET A 120 1.37 0.85 -15.62
N GLN A 121 1.58 -0.19 -16.44
CA GLN A 121 0.71 -0.57 -17.56
C GLN A 121 0.22 -2.01 -17.48
N LYS A 122 1.03 -2.92 -16.93
CA LYS A 122 0.77 -4.36 -17.01
C LYS A 122 1.38 -5.11 -15.82
N LEU A 123 0.65 -6.10 -15.33
CA LEU A 123 1.09 -7.04 -14.32
C LEU A 123 1.13 -8.46 -14.92
N ARG A 124 2.19 -9.20 -14.60
CA ARG A 124 2.31 -10.61 -14.95
C ARG A 124 2.68 -11.42 -13.73
N LEU A 125 1.80 -12.34 -13.33
CA LEU A 125 2.12 -13.35 -12.33
C LEU A 125 2.99 -14.42 -12.99
N HIS A 126 3.96 -14.96 -12.25
CA HIS A 126 4.77 -16.09 -12.74
C HIS A 126 3.96 -17.38 -12.91
N SER A 127 2.75 -17.44 -12.35
CA SER A 127 1.75 -18.48 -12.64
C SER A 127 1.20 -18.42 -14.07
N GLY A 128 1.52 -17.37 -14.83
CA GLY A 128 1.12 -17.19 -16.23
C GLY A 128 0.00 -16.18 -16.45
N GLN A 129 -0.73 -15.77 -15.40
CA GLN A 129 -1.78 -14.76 -15.52
C GLN A 129 -1.18 -13.38 -15.85
N VAL A 130 -1.72 -12.74 -16.89
CA VAL A 130 -1.37 -11.37 -17.28
C VAL A 130 -2.63 -10.51 -17.18
N ARG A 131 -2.49 -9.28 -16.68
CA ARG A 131 -3.55 -8.25 -16.71
C ARG A 131 -2.98 -6.91 -17.12
N GLN A 132 -3.75 -6.19 -17.93
CA GLN A 132 -3.52 -4.78 -18.19
C GLN A 132 -3.98 -4.00 -16.96
N VAL A 133 -3.11 -3.17 -16.42
CA VAL A 133 -3.41 -2.30 -15.27
C VAL A 133 -2.66 -0.99 -15.49
N GLN A 134 -3.30 -0.09 -16.22
CA GLN A 134 -2.75 1.22 -16.53
C GLN A 134 -3.11 2.22 -15.43
N VAL A 135 -2.10 2.88 -14.88
CA VAL A 135 -2.30 4.00 -13.94
C VAL A 135 -2.44 5.29 -14.74
N GLN A 136 -3.46 6.07 -14.42
CA GLN A 136 -3.72 7.40 -14.97
C GLN A 136 -3.96 8.40 -13.84
N PHE A 137 -3.55 9.65 -14.06
CA PHE A 137 -3.87 10.79 -13.20
C PHE A 137 -4.72 11.79 -13.97
N LEU A 138 -5.82 12.21 -13.34
CA LEU A 138 -6.80 13.12 -13.93
C LEU A 138 -7.31 14.12 -12.92
N TRP A 139 -7.87 15.20 -13.43
CA TRP A 139 -8.46 16.29 -12.68
C TRP A 139 -9.95 16.36 -12.97
N TYR A 140 -10.74 16.48 -11.90
CA TYR A 140 -12.08 17.02 -11.98
C TYR A 140 -12.05 18.52 -11.61
N GLY A 141 -12.72 19.35 -12.39
CA GLY A 141 -13.05 20.72 -11.98
C GLY A 141 -14.37 20.80 -11.22
N THR A 142 -14.74 22.00 -10.80
CA THR A 142 -16.06 22.30 -10.23
C THR A 142 -16.97 22.91 -11.28
N ARG A 143 -18.29 22.76 -11.14
CA ARG A 143 -19.27 23.41 -12.02
C ARG A 143 -19.15 24.94 -11.95
N SER A 144 -19.12 25.61 -13.11
CA SER A 144 -19.05 27.08 -13.20
C SER A 144 -20.41 27.76 -13.08
N ASP A 145 -21.47 27.15 -13.63
CA ASP A 145 -22.72 27.85 -14.00
C ASP A 145 -23.92 27.59 -13.04
N HIS A 146 -23.69 26.86 -11.94
CA HIS A 146 -24.75 26.50 -10.99
C HIS A 146 -24.58 27.18 -9.63
N ARG A 147 -25.70 27.37 -8.91
CA ARG A 147 -25.69 27.85 -7.51
C ARG A 147 -24.91 26.91 -6.59
N ASP A 148 -25.00 25.60 -6.83
CA ASP A 148 -24.29 24.59 -6.05
C ASP A 148 -22.97 24.21 -6.73
N LYS A 149 -21.89 24.26 -5.96
CA LYS A 149 -20.53 23.95 -6.37
C LYS A 149 -19.91 22.91 -5.44
N SER A 150 -18.84 22.24 -5.88
CA SER A 150 -18.05 21.41 -4.98
C SER A 150 -17.53 22.25 -3.80
N GLY A 151 -17.56 21.68 -2.59
CA GLY A 151 -16.97 22.24 -1.37
C GLY A 151 -16.59 21.10 -0.44
N ALA A 152 -16.44 21.33 0.87
CA ALA A 152 -15.95 20.31 1.80
C ALA A 152 -16.80 19.02 1.82
N TYR A 153 -18.11 19.11 1.59
CA TYR A 153 -19.07 18.00 1.68
C TYR A 153 -19.54 17.53 0.31
N LEU A 154 -19.82 18.47 -0.60
CA LEU A 154 -20.36 18.16 -1.92
C LEU A 154 -19.26 17.90 -2.93
N PHE A 155 -19.41 16.82 -3.70
CA PHE A 155 -18.65 16.58 -4.92
C PHE A 155 -19.58 16.83 -6.12
N LEU A 156 -19.36 17.93 -6.84
CA LEU A 156 -20.15 18.35 -8.00
C LEU A 156 -19.20 18.63 -9.17
N PRO A 157 -18.67 17.57 -9.80
CA PRO A 157 -17.66 17.73 -10.84
C PRO A 157 -18.22 18.44 -12.07
N GLY A 158 -17.34 19.24 -12.67
CA GLY A 158 -17.52 19.95 -13.94
C GLY A 158 -16.74 19.25 -15.07
N ASP A 159 -15.68 19.89 -15.54
CA ASP A 159 -14.76 19.35 -16.55
C ASP A 159 -13.89 18.21 -16.02
N GLU A 160 -13.52 17.28 -16.91
CA GLU A 160 -12.53 16.21 -16.67
C GLU A 160 -11.35 16.42 -17.62
N GLY A 161 -10.12 16.29 -17.13
CA GLY A 161 -8.91 16.39 -17.96
C GLY A 161 -7.70 15.64 -17.40
N GLU A 162 -6.86 15.11 -18.27
CA GLU A 162 -5.64 14.37 -17.89
C GLU A 162 -4.48 15.29 -17.50
N GLN A 163 -3.53 14.76 -16.70
CA GLN A 163 -2.28 15.45 -16.38
C GLN A 163 -1.22 15.21 -17.47
N VAL A 164 -0.96 16.21 -18.34
CA VAL A 164 -0.15 16.04 -19.57
C VAL A 164 1.32 16.52 -19.46
N LYS A 165 1.89 16.63 -18.25
CA LYS A 165 3.31 16.99 -18.11
C LYS A 165 4.16 15.74 -17.94
N ALA A 166 5.18 15.58 -18.79
CA ALA A 166 6.15 14.50 -18.68
C ALA A 166 6.86 14.54 -17.31
N PRO A 167 6.87 13.43 -16.55
CA PRO A 167 7.51 13.39 -15.25
C PRO A 167 9.00 13.11 -15.36
N LEU A 168 9.74 13.34 -14.27
CA LEU A 168 11.00 12.65 -14.07
C LEU A 168 10.70 11.20 -13.66
N VAL A 169 11.38 10.25 -14.29
CA VAL A 169 11.25 8.82 -14.01
C VAL A 169 12.55 8.30 -13.41
N ARG A 170 12.43 7.54 -12.32
CA ARG A 170 13.54 6.87 -11.66
C ARG A 170 13.17 5.43 -11.36
N VAL A 171 14.00 4.50 -11.80
CA VAL A 171 13.93 3.09 -11.41
C VAL A 171 15.06 2.82 -10.42
N SER A 172 14.74 2.18 -9.30
CA SER A 172 15.70 1.69 -8.30
C SER A 172 15.62 0.18 -8.25
N VAL A 173 16.76 -0.52 -8.36
CA VAL A 173 16.84 -1.97 -8.29
C VAL A 173 17.77 -2.38 -7.16
N GLY A 174 17.32 -3.25 -6.27
CA GLY A 174 18.10 -3.72 -5.14
C GLY A 174 17.63 -5.10 -4.65
N PRO A 175 18.37 -5.74 -3.72
CA PRO A 175 18.08 -7.10 -3.27
C PRO A 175 16.85 -7.22 -2.34
N VAL A 176 16.40 -6.12 -1.70
CA VAL A 176 15.24 -6.13 -0.79
C VAL A 176 13.98 -5.62 -1.48
N PHE A 177 14.10 -4.66 -2.38
CA PHE A 177 13.00 -4.21 -3.23
C PHE A 177 13.52 -3.54 -4.50
N SER A 178 12.64 -3.44 -5.49
CA SER A 178 12.79 -2.54 -6.63
C SER A 178 11.61 -1.57 -6.69
N ASP A 179 11.82 -0.35 -7.18
CA ASP A 179 10.73 0.60 -7.39
C ASP A 179 10.87 1.42 -8.67
N ILE A 180 9.72 1.84 -9.20
CA ILE A 180 9.59 2.85 -10.25
C ILE A 180 8.95 4.07 -9.59
N THR A 181 9.64 5.19 -9.60
CA THR A 181 9.17 6.49 -9.09
C THR A 181 9.00 7.46 -10.25
N SER A 182 7.80 8.04 -10.36
CA SER A 182 7.42 9.04 -11.35
C SER A 182 7.06 10.34 -10.65
N CYS A 183 7.84 11.39 -10.89
CA CYS A 183 7.70 12.69 -10.25
C CYS A 183 6.98 13.66 -11.19
N PHE A 184 5.66 13.73 -11.10
CA PHE A 184 4.84 14.74 -11.77
C PHE A 184 4.77 16.02 -10.92
N PRO A 185 4.36 17.16 -11.51
CA PRO A 185 4.28 18.44 -10.77
C PRO A 185 3.46 18.40 -9.47
N HIS A 186 2.35 17.67 -9.44
CA HIS A 186 1.42 17.61 -8.30
C HIS A 186 1.39 16.26 -7.59
N VAL A 187 2.06 15.25 -8.14
CA VAL A 187 2.06 13.90 -7.59
C VAL A 187 3.40 13.22 -7.83
N THR A 188 4.03 12.77 -6.76
CA THR A 188 5.10 11.77 -6.85
C THR A 188 4.48 10.40 -6.67
N HIS A 189 4.41 9.63 -7.75
CA HIS A 189 3.86 8.28 -7.78
C HIS A 189 5.00 7.27 -7.70
N ARG A 190 4.97 6.37 -6.73
CA ARG A 190 5.95 5.29 -6.60
C ARG A 190 5.23 3.94 -6.58
N VAL A 191 5.75 3.03 -7.38
CA VAL A 191 5.37 1.63 -7.42
C VAL A 191 6.56 0.81 -6.92
N ARG A 192 6.41 0.10 -5.81
CA ARG A 192 7.47 -0.69 -5.17
C ARG A 192 7.09 -2.16 -5.06
N LEU A 193 8.01 -3.01 -5.52
CA LEU A 193 7.91 -4.46 -5.45
C LEU A 193 8.97 -5.00 -4.47
N PHE A 194 8.50 -5.64 -3.39
CA PHE A 194 9.38 -6.23 -2.38
C PHE A 194 9.90 -7.60 -2.83
N HIS A 195 11.19 -7.86 -2.62
CA HIS A 195 11.87 -9.11 -2.93
C HIS A 195 11.88 -10.02 -1.69
N ILE A 196 10.69 -10.26 -1.15
CA ILE A 196 10.47 -11.06 0.05
C ILE A 196 9.66 -12.30 -0.30
N LYS A 197 9.99 -13.41 0.37
CA LYS A 197 9.24 -14.65 0.24
C LYS A 197 7.89 -14.52 0.95
N GLY A 198 6.86 -15.15 0.40
CA GLY A 198 5.54 -15.25 1.03
C GLY A 198 4.54 -14.22 0.52
N HIS A 199 3.43 -14.07 1.24
CA HIS A 199 2.27 -13.28 0.77
C HIS A 199 2.55 -11.79 0.61
N GLU A 200 3.44 -11.21 1.44
CA GLU A 200 3.81 -9.80 1.35
C GLU A 200 4.49 -9.45 0.01
N GLY A 201 5.30 -10.36 -0.54
CA GLY A 201 5.94 -10.21 -1.85
C GLY A 201 5.00 -10.36 -3.04
N ARG A 202 3.75 -10.77 -2.83
CA ARG A 202 2.73 -10.93 -3.89
C ARG A 202 1.90 -9.67 -4.12
N SER A 203 2.13 -8.63 -3.33
CA SER A 203 1.46 -7.34 -3.44
C SER A 203 2.40 -6.27 -3.99
N LEU A 204 1.82 -5.32 -4.71
CA LEU A 204 2.53 -4.15 -5.19
C LEU A 204 2.22 -2.96 -4.29
N GLN A 205 3.24 -2.36 -3.68
CA GLN A 205 3.06 -1.15 -2.90
C GLN A 205 2.96 0.06 -3.84
N ILE A 206 1.93 0.87 -3.67
CA ILE A 206 1.76 2.14 -4.38
C ILE A 206 1.79 3.27 -3.35
N GLN A 207 2.61 4.28 -3.60
CA GLN A 207 2.72 5.47 -2.75
C GLN A 207 2.51 6.70 -3.62
N ASN A 208 1.58 7.57 -3.22
CA ASN A 208 1.31 8.85 -3.88
C ASN A 208 1.59 9.98 -2.90
N THR A 209 2.61 10.78 -3.15
CA THR A 209 2.83 12.04 -2.44
C THR A 209 2.24 13.18 -3.26
N VAL A 210 1.15 13.78 -2.77
CA VAL A 210 0.33 14.76 -3.49
C VAL A 210 0.58 16.17 -2.93
N ASP A 211 0.69 17.14 -3.84
CA ASP A 211 0.77 18.56 -3.52
C ASP A 211 -0.02 19.39 -4.54
N ILE A 212 -1.24 19.77 -4.18
CA ILE A 212 -2.17 20.53 -5.02
C ILE A 212 -2.37 21.97 -4.54
N ARG A 213 -1.49 22.48 -3.66
CA ARG A 213 -1.65 23.81 -3.04
C ARG A 213 -1.68 24.96 -4.06
N SER A 214 -1.06 24.75 -5.22
CA SER A 214 -1.05 25.69 -6.35
C SER A 214 -2.34 25.71 -7.17
N GLU A 215 -3.23 24.73 -6.98
CA GLU A 215 -4.39 24.54 -7.83
C GLU A 215 -5.61 25.33 -7.32
N PHE A 216 -6.59 25.51 -8.20
CA PHE A 216 -7.81 26.25 -7.90
C PHE A 216 -9.00 25.49 -8.45
N ASN A 217 -9.91 25.06 -7.57
CA ASN A 217 -11.12 24.34 -7.95
C ASN A 217 -10.85 23.06 -8.74
N ARG A 218 -9.92 22.27 -8.22
CA ARG A 218 -9.45 21.03 -8.83
C ARG A 218 -9.46 19.89 -7.80
N GLU A 219 -9.83 18.71 -8.27
CA GLU A 219 -9.83 17.47 -7.49
C GLU A 219 -8.98 16.43 -8.24
N LEU A 220 -7.88 15.99 -7.63
CA LEU A 220 -6.92 15.07 -8.24
C LEU A 220 -7.37 13.63 -8.02
N VAL A 221 -7.35 12.83 -9.07
CA VAL A 221 -7.78 11.43 -9.05
C VAL A 221 -6.71 10.52 -9.62
N MET A 222 -6.53 9.36 -9.00
CA MET A 222 -5.81 8.23 -9.60
C MET A 222 -6.83 7.22 -10.14
N ARG A 223 -6.68 6.84 -11.41
CA ARG A 223 -7.53 5.85 -12.08
C ARG A 223 -6.70 4.65 -12.50
N LEU A 224 -7.16 3.46 -12.15
CA LEU A 224 -6.68 2.19 -12.66
C LEU A 224 -7.58 1.77 -13.82
N VAL A 225 -7.00 1.62 -15.00
CA VAL A 225 -7.68 1.15 -16.22
C VAL A 225 -7.21 -0.27 -16.52
N THR A 226 -8.15 -1.22 -16.52
CA THR A 226 -7.84 -2.64 -16.57
C THR A 226 -8.67 -3.40 -17.60
N ASP A 227 -8.23 -4.61 -17.94
CA ASP A 227 -8.98 -5.58 -18.75
C ASP A 227 -9.91 -6.49 -17.92
N VAL A 228 -10.16 -6.17 -16.64
CA VAL A 228 -11.08 -6.94 -15.78
C VAL A 228 -12.52 -6.74 -16.22
N ALA A 229 -13.22 -7.82 -16.55
CA ALA A 229 -14.59 -7.84 -17.03
C ALA A 229 -15.62 -7.79 -15.87
N ASN A 230 -15.62 -6.69 -15.11
CA ASN A 230 -16.52 -6.50 -13.96
C ASN A 230 -17.92 -5.95 -14.31
N GLY A 231 -18.14 -5.54 -15.56
CA GLY A 231 -19.37 -4.86 -15.97
C GLY A 231 -19.57 -3.57 -15.16
N ASN A 232 -20.71 -3.42 -14.49
CA ASN A 232 -21.00 -2.29 -13.60
C ASN A 232 -20.89 -2.63 -12.10
N HIS A 233 -20.23 -3.73 -11.75
CA HIS A 233 -20.08 -4.18 -10.37
C HIS A 233 -18.69 -3.90 -9.82
N PHE A 234 -18.61 -3.46 -8.57
CA PHE A 234 -17.36 -3.36 -7.81
C PHE A 234 -17.70 -3.52 -6.33
N SER A 235 -16.71 -3.65 -5.46
CA SER A 235 -16.95 -3.78 -4.02
C SER A 235 -16.15 -2.73 -3.27
N THR A 236 -16.74 -2.18 -2.21
CA THR A 236 -16.05 -1.29 -1.26
C THR A 236 -16.30 -1.77 0.16
N ASP A 237 -15.35 -1.52 1.03
CA ASP A 237 -15.51 -1.84 2.43
C ASP A 237 -16.44 -0.85 3.17
N ILE A 238 -16.95 -1.28 4.32
CA ILE A 238 -17.66 -0.46 5.29
C ILE A 238 -16.86 -0.49 6.58
N ASN A 239 -16.13 0.60 6.85
CA ASN A 239 -15.34 0.81 8.06
C ASN A 239 -14.31 -0.30 8.35
N GLY A 240 -13.77 -0.95 7.31
CA GLY A 240 -12.84 -2.07 7.46
C GLY A 240 -13.44 -3.34 8.08
N PHE A 241 -14.76 -3.37 8.26
CA PHE A 241 -15.47 -4.45 8.91
C PHE A 241 -15.99 -5.49 7.92
N GLN A 242 -16.69 -5.04 6.88
CA GLN A 242 -17.30 -5.90 5.85
C GLN A 242 -17.12 -5.32 4.46
N MET A 243 -17.12 -6.18 3.43
CA MET A 243 -17.15 -5.77 2.03
C MET A 243 -18.59 -5.75 1.53
N LEU A 244 -18.98 -4.68 0.84
CA LEU A 244 -20.29 -4.58 0.21
C LEU A 244 -20.15 -4.38 -1.30
N GLN A 245 -20.91 -5.17 -2.06
CA GLN A 245 -21.00 -5.02 -3.50
C GLN A 245 -21.80 -3.78 -3.88
N ARG A 246 -21.25 -2.99 -4.79
CA ARG A 246 -21.79 -1.77 -5.36
C ARG A 246 -22.13 -1.99 -6.83
N ARG A 247 -23.05 -1.17 -7.33
CA ARG A 247 -23.43 -1.13 -8.74
C ARG A 247 -23.34 0.30 -9.24
N THR A 248 -22.57 0.51 -10.28
CA THR A 248 -22.55 1.79 -11.00
C THR A 248 -23.83 1.89 -11.83
N LEU A 249 -24.55 3.00 -11.63
CA LEU A 249 -25.85 3.27 -12.24
C LEU A 249 -25.76 4.53 -13.10
N SER A 250 -26.05 4.40 -14.40
CA SER A 250 -26.09 5.54 -15.33
C SER A 250 -27.27 6.48 -15.09
N LYS A 251 -28.32 6.02 -14.40
CA LYS A 251 -29.54 6.80 -14.10
C LYS A 251 -29.36 7.82 -12.96
N ILE A 252 -28.26 7.75 -12.22
CA ILE A 252 -27.92 8.70 -11.15
C ILE A 252 -26.68 9.49 -11.56
N PRO A 253 -26.47 10.71 -11.05
CA PRO A 253 -25.34 11.53 -11.44
C PRO A 253 -23.99 10.88 -11.03
N LEU A 254 -22.90 11.29 -11.68
CA LEU A 254 -21.57 10.72 -11.50
C LEU A 254 -21.16 10.65 -10.02
N GLN A 255 -21.30 11.75 -9.27
CA GLN A 255 -20.93 11.81 -7.86
C GLN A 255 -21.71 10.83 -6.96
N ALA A 256 -22.90 10.39 -7.37
CA ALA A 256 -23.70 9.43 -6.62
C ALA A 256 -23.20 7.98 -6.78
N ASN A 257 -22.24 7.74 -7.68
CA ASN A 257 -21.56 6.45 -7.85
C ASN A 257 -20.22 6.38 -7.09
N PHE A 258 -19.82 7.45 -6.40
CA PHE A 258 -18.67 7.44 -5.50
C PHE A 258 -19.08 6.94 -4.11
N TYR A 259 -18.26 6.04 -3.56
CA TYR A 259 -18.48 5.46 -2.24
C TYR A 259 -17.22 5.60 -1.39
N PRO A 260 -17.36 5.59 -0.05
CA PRO A 260 -16.21 5.47 0.84
C PRO A 260 -15.48 4.14 0.60
N MET A 261 -14.16 4.23 0.51
CA MET A 261 -13.20 3.15 0.68
C MET A 261 -12.38 3.51 1.92
N THR A 262 -12.69 2.87 3.04
CA THR A 262 -11.93 3.09 4.28
C THR A 262 -10.69 2.21 4.34
N THR A 263 -10.73 1.04 3.71
CA THR A 263 -9.64 0.05 3.75
C THR A 263 -9.39 -0.68 2.45
N ALA A 264 -10.43 -0.95 1.65
CA ALA A 264 -10.32 -1.79 0.47
C ALA A 264 -11.42 -1.55 -0.55
N ALA A 265 -11.07 -1.63 -1.83
CA ALA A 265 -12.00 -1.77 -2.92
C ALA A 265 -11.47 -2.79 -3.94
N PHE A 266 -12.37 -3.48 -4.64
CA PHE A 266 -11.96 -4.41 -5.70
C PHE A 266 -12.93 -4.46 -6.88
N ILE A 267 -12.37 -4.82 -8.03
CA ILE A 267 -13.09 -5.26 -9.22
C ILE A 267 -12.69 -6.69 -9.54
N GLN A 268 -13.60 -7.46 -10.13
CA GLN A 268 -13.33 -8.85 -10.49
C GLN A 268 -14.10 -9.24 -11.75
N ASP A 269 -13.56 -10.19 -12.49
CA ASP A 269 -14.26 -10.80 -13.63
C ASP A 269 -15.59 -11.42 -13.16
N GLN A 270 -16.64 -11.26 -13.96
CA GLN A 270 -17.95 -11.88 -13.68
C GLN A 270 -17.94 -13.39 -13.95
N ASP A 271 -17.25 -13.80 -15.01
CA ASP A 271 -17.08 -15.22 -15.36
C ASP A 271 -15.99 -15.87 -14.50
N ARG A 272 -16.20 -17.14 -14.13
CA ARG A 272 -15.20 -17.94 -13.40
C ARG A 272 -14.72 -19.13 -14.27
N PRO A 273 -13.43 -19.51 -14.18
CA PRO A 273 -12.37 -18.89 -13.38
C PRO A 273 -12.02 -17.49 -13.87
N GLY A 274 -11.71 -16.59 -12.94
CA GLY A 274 -11.57 -15.17 -13.22
C GLY A 274 -10.50 -14.54 -12.33
N THR A 275 -10.19 -13.27 -12.57
CA THR A 275 -9.21 -12.51 -11.81
C THR A 275 -9.90 -11.46 -10.95
N ARG A 276 -9.34 -11.20 -9.76
CA ARG A 276 -9.69 -10.07 -8.91
C ARG A 276 -8.52 -9.12 -8.81
N LEU A 277 -8.80 -7.84 -8.98
CA LEU A 277 -7.87 -6.76 -8.69
C LEU A 277 -8.37 -5.99 -7.46
N THR A 278 -7.64 -6.10 -6.35
CA THR A 278 -7.97 -5.45 -5.09
C THR A 278 -6.98 -4.32 -4.83
N LEU A 279 -7.49 -3.13 -4.56
CA LEU A 279 -6.74 -2.00 -4.05
C LEU A 279 -7.02 -1.83 -2.55
N LEU A 280 -5.98 -1.95 -1.75
CA LEU A 280 -5.98 -1.71 -0.31
C LEU A 280 -5.44 -0.33 -0.01
N SER A 281 -5.94 0.33 1.03
CA SER A 281 -5.62 1.71 1.35
C SER A 281 -5.33 1.91 2.84
N ALA A 282 -4.25 2.63 3.16
CA ALA A 282 -3.93 3.00 4.54
C ALA A 282 -4.77 4.20 5.05
N GLN A 283 -5.44 4.89 4.13
CA GLN A 283 -6.27 6.08 4.39
C GLN A 283 -7.66 5.92 3.77
N SER A 284 -8.64 6.62 4.33
CA SER A 284 -10.00 6.64 3.79
C SER A 284 -10.13 7.61 2.62
N GLN A 285 -10.66 7.15 1.50
CA GLN A 285 -10.85 7.95 0.28
C GLN A 285 -12.16 7.60 -0.42
N ALA A 286 -12.60 8.48 -1.32
CA ALA A 286 -13.74 8.19 -2.20
C ALA A 286 -13.26 7.36 -3.39
N VAL A 287 -14.00 6.30 -3.74
CA VAL A 287 -13.69 5.40 -4.86
C VAL A 287 -14.94 5.19 -5.73
N ALA A 288 -14.72 4.95 -7.03
CA ALA A 288 -15.78 4.57 -7.96
C ALA A 288 -15.26 3.62 -9.06
N ALA A 289 -16.16 2.82 -9.64
CA ALA A 289 -15.90 2.08 -10.87
C ALA A 289 -16.84 2.60 -11.97
N LEU A 290 -16.51 3.76 -12.54
CA LEU A 290 -17.42 4.49 -13.45
C LEU A 290 -17.61 3.80 -14.80
N LYS A 291 -16.68 2.95 -15.22
CA LYS A 291 -16.74 2.15 -16.45
C LYS A 291 -16.26 0.72 -16.16
N PRO A 292 -16.63 -0.27 -16.99
CA PRO A 292 -16.04 -1.60 -16.92
C PRO A 292 -14.51 -1.52 -17.00
N GLY A 293 -13.83 -2.29 -16.16
CA GLY A 293 -12.38 -2.33 -16.01
C GLY A 293 -11.78 -1.16 -15.22
N PHE A 294 -12.58 -0.15 -14.82
CA PHE A 294 -12.05 1.04 -14.16
C PHE A 294 -12.21 0.95 -12.64
N LEU A 295 -11.19 1.44 -11.93
CA LEU A 295 -11.27 1.74 -10.50
C LEU A 295 -10.56 3.06 -10.25
N GLU A 296 -11.28 4.09 -9.83
CA GLU A 296 -10.75 5.43 -9.61
C GLU A 296 -10.96 5.91 -8.18
N LEU A 297 -10.01 6.68 -7.66
CA LEU A 297 -10.02 7.22 -6.31
C LEU A 297 -9.63 8.70 -6.28
N VAL A 298 -10.29 9.45 -5.40
CA VAL A 298 -9.95 10.86 -5.16
C VAL A 298 -8.78 10.94 -4.20
N LEU A 299 -7.69 11.57 -4.64
CA LEU A 299 -6.46 11.70 -3.87
C LEU A 299 -6.49 12.92 -2.94
N ASP A 300 -6.82 14.09 -3.50
CA ASP A 300 -6.93 15.35 -2.77
C ASP A 300 -7.82 16.33 -3.57
N ARG A 301 -8.39 17.32 -2.90
CA ARG A 301 -9.29 18.32 -3.49
C ARG A 301 -9.05 19.71 -2.93
N ARG A 302 -9.02 20.71 -3.81
CA ARG A 302 -8.81 22.12 -3.45
C ARG A 302 -9.89 22.98 -4.08
N LEU A 303 -10.69 23.62 -3.23
CA LEU A 303 -11.95 24.25 -3.60
C LEU A 303 -12.06 25.63 -2.95
N GLN A 304 -12.33 26.66 -3.75
CA GLN A 304 -12.25 28.05 -3.31
C GLN A 304 -13.55 28.60 -2.73
N GLN A 305 -14.61 27.81 -2.79
CA GLN A 305 -15.96 28.20 -2.35
C GLN A 305 -16.50 27.25 -1.30
N ASP A 306 -17.37 27.78 -0.45
CA ASP A 306 -18.27 26.99 0.39
C ASP A 306 -19.34 26.30 -0.46
N ASP A 307 -19.81 25.14 -0.02
CA ASP A 307 -20.89 24.38 -0.66
C ASP A 307 -22.25 24.56 0.01
N ASN A 308 -22.40 25.60 0.83
CA ASN A 308 -23.63 25.97 1.54
C ASN A 308 -24.13 24.83 2.45
N ARG A 309 -23.22 24.18 3.17
CA ARG A 309 -23.54 23.19 4.22
C ARG A 309 -23.23 23.67 5.64
N GLY A 310 -22.89 24.95 5.79
CA GLY A 310 -22.73 25.60 7.08
C GLY A 310 -21.29 25.74 7.56
N LEU A 311 -20.30 25.34 6.77
CA LEU A 311 -18.88 25.50 7.11
C LEU A 311 -18.40 26.94 6.89
N GLY A 312 -18.90 27.63 5.86
CA GLY A 312 -18.61 29.03 5.59
C GLY A 312 -17.23 29.28 4.97
N GLN A 313 -16.59 28.25 4.43
CA GLN A 313 -15.30 28.34 3.73
C GLN A 313 -15.11 27.21 2.71
N GLY A 314 -14.24 27.44 1.74
CA GLY A 314 -13.74 26.38 0.86
C GLY A 314 -12.67 25.50 1.51
N VAL A 315 -12.16 24.53 0.76
CA VAL A 315 -11.04 23.65 1.15
C VAL A 315 -9.76 24.22 0.54
N THR A 316 -9.04 25.03 1.31
CA THR A 316 -7.84 25.77 0.84
C THR A 316 -6.61 25.58 1.71
N ASP A 317 -6.67 24.69 2.69
CA ASP A 317 -5.63 24.41 3.69
C ASP A 317 -4.83 23.13 3.38
N ASN A 318 -4.87 22.67 2.12
CA ASN A 318 -4.16 21.47 1.65
C ASN A 318 -2.69 21.49 2.09
N LYS A 319 -2.18 20.31 2.46
CA LYS A 319 -0.77 20.08 2.76
C LYS A 319 -0.24 18.99 1.85
N ARG A 320 1.08 18.97 1.66
CA ARG A 320 1.74 17.85 1.02
C ARG A 320 1.41 16.57 1.80
N THR A 321 0.67 15.67 1.16
CA THR A 321 0.08 14.50 1.82
C THR A 321 0.53 13.24 1.12
N GLU A 322 0.90 12.24 1.90
CA GLU A 322 1.26 10.93 1.37
C GLU A 322 0.13 9.94 1.58
N SER A 323 -0.19 9.20 0.53
CA SER A 323 -1.17 8.10 0.54
C SER A 323 -0.48 6.79 0.19
N LEU A 324 -0.77 5.73 0.95
CA LEU A 324 -0.18 4.41 0.79
C LEU A 324 -1.26 3.38 0.42
N TYR A 325 -0.93 2.53 -0.54
CA TYR A 325 -1.80 1.48 -1.04
C TYR A 325 -1.05 0.19 -1.29
N HIS A 326 -1.80 -0.92 -1.34
CA HIS A 326 -1.32 -2.19 -1.88
C HIS A 326 -2.27 -2.71 -2.93
N LEU A 327 -1.72 -3.04 -4.10
CA LEU A 327 -2.46 -3.64 -5.20
C LEU A 327 -2.21 -5.14 -5.23
N LEU A 328 -3.29 -5.91 -5.23
CA LEU A 328 -3.29 -7.38 -5.22
C LEU A 328 -3.98 -7.90 -6.48
N LEU A 329 -3.33 -8.84 -7.15
CA LEU A 329 -3.87 -9.56 -8.29
C LEU A 329 -4.09 -11.03 -7.91
N GLU A 330 -5.34 -11.47 -7.86
CA GLU A 330 -5.69 -12.82 -7.42
C GLU A 330 -6.43 -13.59 -8.50
N VAL A 331 -6.08 -14.87 -8.69
CA VAL A 331 -6.83 -15.80 -9.54
C VAL A 331 -7.89 -16.51 -8.68
N GLN A 332 -9.16 -16.39 -9.08
CA GLN A 332 -10.31 -17.03 -8.46
C GLN A 332 -10.67 -18.31 -9.23
N THR A 333 -10.69 -19.46 -8.55
CA THR A 333 -10.86 -20.79 -9.17
C THR A 333 -12.20 -21.48 -8.90
N ARG A 334 -12.91 -21.12 -7.82
CA ARG A 334 -14.16 -21.80 -7.46
C ARG A 334 -15.37 -20.91 -7.69
N ASN A 335 -16.47 -21.48 -8.15
CA ASN A 335 -17.80 -20.94 -7.86
C ASN A 335 -18.15 -21.33 -6.42
N PRO A 336 -18.52 -20.40 -5.51
CA PRO A 336 -19.20 -20.81 -4.29
C PRO A 336 -20.47 -21.59 -4.69
N PRO A 337 -20.86 -22.65 -3.96
CA PRO A 337 -22.15 -23.28 -4.20
C PRO A 337 -23.25 -22.22 -4.17
N VAL A 338 -24.07 -22.22 -5.22
CA VAL A 338 -25.20 -21.30 -5.46
C VAL A 338 -26.29 -21.60 -4.43
N THR A 339 -26.03 -21.27 -3.18
CA THR A 339 -26.99 -21.32 -2.09
C THR A 339 -26.65 -20.20 -1.14
N LEU A 340 -27.18 -19.02 -1.45
CA LEU A 340 -27.87 -18.10 -0.53
C LEU A 340 -27.77 -16.68 -1.07
N SER A 341 -28.93 -16.06 -1.21
CA SER A 341 -29.18 -14.62 -1.29
C SER A 341 -28.70 -13.89 -0.01
N LYS A 342 -27.40 -13.98 0.29
CA LYS A 342 -26.73 -13.30 1.41
C LYS A 342 -25.62 -12.41 0.85
N PRO A 343 -25.32 -11.27 1.48
CA PRO A 343 -24.23 -10.39 1.04
C PRO A 343 -22.94 -11.21 0.97
N ASP A 344 -22.45 -11.42 -0.26
CA ASP A 344 -21.31 -12.28 -0.55
C ASP A 344 -20.11 -11.89 0.31
N HIS A 345 -19.67 -12.80 1.17
CA HIS A 345 -18.42 -12.66 1.92
C HIS A 345 -17.24 -12.92 0.97
N ASN A 346 -17.00 -11.99 0.05
CA ASN A 346 -16.00 -12.10 -1.02
C ASN A 346 -14.59 -11.65 -0.56
N THR A 347 -14.24 -11.76 0.72
CA THR A 347 -12.91 -11.40 1.23
C THR A 347 -11.95 -12.57 1.08
N SER A 348 -10.80 -12.38 0.42
CA SER A 348 -9.75 -13.40 0.42
C SER A 348 -8.89 -13.29 1.69
N LEU A 349 -8.26 -14.39 2.09
CA LEU A 349 -7.32 -14.37 3.22
C LEU A 349 -6.13 -13.42 2.97
N THR A 350 -5.66 -13.35 1.73
CA THR A 350 -4.59 -12.43 1.31
C THR A 350 -5.01 -10.98 1.46
N LEU A 351 -6.25 -10.64 1.07
CA LEU A 351 -6.84 -9.32 1.33
C LEU A 351 -6.83 -9.02 2.82
N ILE A 352 -7.34 -9.92 3.67
CA ILE A 352 -7.40 -9.71 5.13
C ILE A 352 -6.02 -9.43 5.71
N LYS A 353 -5.04 -10.30 5.43
CA LYS A 353 -3.68 -10.14 5.96
C LYS A 353 -3.02 -8.85 5.50
N ARG A 354 -3.20 -8.51 4.23
CA ARG A 354 -2.58 -7.31 3.69
C ARG A 354 -3.24 -6.04 4.19
N THR A 355 -4.55 -6.06 4.44
CA THR A 355 -5.27 -4.97 5.11
C THR A 355 -4.76 -4.79 6.55
N GLU A 356 -4.54 -5.86 7.31
CA GLU A 356 -4.00 -5.79 8.69
C GLU A 356 -2.62 -5.12 8.73
N SER A 357 -1.73 -5.46 7.80
CA SER A 357 -0.39 -4.85 7.73
C SER A 357 -0.38 -3.36 7.36
N LEU A 358 -1.51 -2.77 6.93
CA LEU A 358 -1.62 -1.33 6.69
C LEU A 358 -1.99 -0.54 7.96
N TYR A 359 -2.74 -1.13 8.89
CA TYR A 359 -3.15 -0.45 10.15
C TYR A 359 -2.23 -0.75 11.32
N HIS A 360 -1.63 -1.94 11.34
CA HIS A 360 -0.71 -2.35 12.40
C HIS A 360 0.70 -2.00 11.99
N LEU A 361 1.08 -0.75 12.25
CA LEU A 361 2.41 -0.26 11.99
C LEU A 361 3.40 -1.00 12.91
N LEU A 362 4.44 -1.56 12.30
CA LEU A 362 5.62 -1.97 13.04
C LEU A 362 6.21 -0.73 13.72
N LEU A 363 6.26 -0.74 15.06
CA LEU A 363 6.85 0.34 15.83
C LEU A 363 8.37 0.17 15.84
N GLU A 364 9.05 1.07 15.16
CA GLU A 364 10.50 1.12 15.12
C GLU A 364 11.02 2.10 16.18
N VAL A 365 11.94 1.63 17.04
CA VAL A 365 12.61 2.48 18.03
C VAL A 365 14.12 2.37 17.81
N GLN A 366 14.74 3.48 17.46
CA GLN A 366 16.18 3.58 17.32
C GLN A 366 16.81 4.06 18.63
N THR A 367 17.76 3.30 19.15
CA THR A 367 18.42 3.60 20.41
C THR A 367 19.83 3.03 20.42
N ARG A 368 20.75 3.73 21.09
CA ARG A 368 22.15 3.30 21.23
C ARG A 368 22.28 2.49 22.52
N ASN A 369 22.73 1.25 22.40
CA ASN A 369 22.99 0.33 23.53
C ASN A 369 21.82 0.26 24.54
N PRO A 370 20.58 -0.05 24.10
CA PRO A 370 19.48 -0.16 25.03
C PRO A 370 19.67 -1.34 25.99
N PRO A 371 19.33 -1.21 27.29
CA PRO A 371 19.28 -2.33 28.22
C PRO A 371 18.00 -3.18 28.00
N LEU A 372 17.66 -3.45 26.73
CA LEU A 372 16.49 -4.22 26.34
C LEU A 372 16.88 -5.65 26.00
N ARG A 373 15.96 -6.58 26.23
CA ARG A 373 16.07 -7.96 25.79
C ARG A 373 14.92 -8.24 24.82
N PRO A 374 15.14 -9.09 23.80
CA PRO A 374 14.04 -9.57 22.97
C PRO A 374 13.00 -10.25 23.86
N PHE A 375 11.72 -10.12 23.53
CA PHE A 375 10.65 -10.83 24.21
C PHE A 375 9.56 -11.22 23.21
N ALA A 376 8.87 -12.32 23.47
CA ALA A 376 7.67 -12.73 22.74
C ALA A 376 6.56 -13.02 23.76
N ALA A 377 5.42 -12.34 23.64
CA ALA A 377 4.31 -12.54 24.59
C ALA A 377 3.52 -13.82 24.29
N LEU A 378 3.51 -14.29 23.05
CA LEU A 378 2.76 -15.47 22.61
C LEU A 378 3.71 -16.61 22.24
N GLY A 379 3.40 -17.83 22.71
CA GLY A 379 4.15 -19.04 22.35
C GLY A 379 3.86 -19.58 20.95
N SER A 380 2.80 -19.10 20.30
CA SER A 380 2.42 -19.48 18.92
C SER A 380 1.62 -18.36 18.24
N SER A 381 1.49 -18.44 16.92
CA SER A 381 0.69 -17.49 16.14
C SER A 381 -0.81 -17.72 16.34
N LEU A 382 -1.56 -16.61 16.40
CA LEU A 382 -3.02 -16.67 16.32
C LEU A 382 -3.45 -17.19 14.92
N PRO A 383 -4.63 -17.83 14.82
CA PRO A 383 -5.21 -18.20 13.52
C PRO A 383 -5.21 -17.03 12.54
N CYS A 384 -5.00 -17.31 11.26
CA CYS A 384 -4.82 -16.28 10.23
C CYS A 384 -6.06 -15.40 9.99
N ASP A 385 -7.22 -15.84 10.45
CA ASP A 385 -8.50 -15.15 10.39
C ASP A 385 -8.90 -14.46 11.71
N LEU A 386 -8.09 -14.62 12.76
CA LEU A 386 -8.31 -14.04 14.08
C LEU A 386 -7.35 -12.87 14.30
N HIS A 387 -7.92 -11.72 14.63
CA HIS A 387 -7.20 -10.49 14.83
C HIS A 387 -7.38 -9.96 16.27
N LEU A 388 -6.29 -9.51 16.89
CA LEU A 388 -6.32 -8.83 18.19
C LEU A 388 -6.54 -7.33 18.00
N LEU A 389 -7.77 -6.85 18.21
CA LEU A 389 -8.12 -5.44 18.03
C LEU A 389 -7.70 -4.57 19.22
N THR A 390 -7.85 -5.08 20.44
CA THR A 390 -7.55 -4.32 21.64
C THR A 390 -6.99 -5.24 22.72
N LEU A 391 -5.91 -4.78 23.35
CA LEU A 391 -5.42 -5.30 24.63
C LEU A 391 -5.15 -4.08 25.52
N ARG A 392 -5.93 -3.93 26.60
CA ARG A 392 -5.77 -2.81 27.53
C ARG A 392 -6.00 -3.25 28.97
N THR A 393 -5.27 -2.66 29.90
CA THR A 393 -5.57 -2.78 31.34
C THR A 393 -6.88 -2.09 31.67
N LEU A 394 -7.64 -2.64 32.60
CA LEU A 394 -8.83 -1.98 33.15
C LEU A 394 -8.41 -0.97 34.23
N GLU A 395 -9.35 -0.12 34.63
CA GLU A 395 -9.12 0.83 35.73
C GLU A 395 -9.26 0.11 37.08
N SER A 396 -8.43 0.50 38.05
CA SER A 396 -8.49 -0.02 39.41
C SER A 396 -9.74 0.46 40.13
N GLU A 397 -10.49 -0.46 40.74
CA GLU A 397 -11.64 -0.10 41.58
C GLU A 397 -11.23 0.69 42.84
N GLN A 398 -9.98 0.55 43.29
CA GLN A 398 -9.47 1.14 44.53
C GLN A 398 -8.81 2.51 44.31
N GLU A 399 -8.27 2.76 43.12
CA GLU A 399 -7.53 3.98 42.80
C GLU A 399 -7.88 4.46 41.39
N ALA A 400 -8.73 5.49 41.33
CA ALA A 400 -9.10 6.13 40.07
C ALA A 400 -7.86 6.60 39.29
N GLY A 401 -7.85 6.36 37.97
CA GLY A 401 -6.75 6.69 37.07
C GLY A 401 -5.55 5.72 37.12
N ARG A 402 -5.59 4.65 37.93
CA ARG A 402 -4.53 3.62 37.95
C ARG A 402 -4.97 2.33 37.24
N PRO A 403 -4.05 1.62 36.55
CA PRO A 403 -4.37 0.35 35.93
C PRO A 403 -4.60 -0.74 36.99
N SER A 404 -5.58 -1.61 36.75
CA SER A 404 -5.82 -2.81 37.55
C SER A 404 -4.94 -3.98 37.09
N GLN A 405 -5.04 -5.11 37.80
CA GLN A 405 -4.42 -6.39 37.42
C GLN A 405 -5.23 -7.14 36.34
N GLU A 406 -6.35 -6.57 35.90
CA GLU A 406 -7.22 -7.15 34.88
C GLU A 406 -6.99 -6.46 33.53
N ALA A 407 -7.13 -7.23 32.46
CA ALA A 407 -7.02 -6.72 31.10
C ALA A 407 -8.23 -7.12 30.27
N ALA A 408 -8.71 -6.20 29.44
CA ALA A 408 -9.71 -6.45 28.43
C ALA A 408 -9.04 -6.82 27.11
N LEU A 409 -9.48 -7.94 26.54
CA LEU A 409 -9.06 -8.46 25.24
C LEU A 409 -10.23 -8.40 24.26
N LEU A 410 -10.05 -7.72 23.13
CA LEU A 410 -11.02 -7.74 22.03
C LEU A 410 -10.42 -8.46 20.82
N LEU A 411 -11.02 -9.60 20.49
CA LEU A 411 -10.67 -10.40 19.32
C LEU A 411 -11.74 -10.25 18.24
N HIS A 412 -11.31 -10.17 16.98
CA HIS A 412 -12.21 -10.15 15.84
C HIS A 412 -11.82 -11.24 14.85
N ARG A 413 -12.77 -12.12 14.54
CA ARG A 413 -12.60 -13.17 13.54
C ARG A 413 -13.27 -12.77 12.24
N LYS A 414 -12.49 -12.56 11.17
CA LYS A 414 -13.01 -12.15 9.87
C LYS A 414 -13.39 -13.36 9.03
N GLY A 415 -14.56 -13.31 8.40
CA GLY A 415 -14.95 -14.30 7.39
C GLY A 415 -14.09 -14.16 6.12
N PHE A 416 -13.74 -15.28 5.50
CA PHE A 416 -12.99 -15.31 4.25
C PHE A 416 -13.45 -16.43 3.33
N ASP A 417 -13.30 -16.23 2.02
CA ASP A 417 -13.52 -17.23 0.98
C ASP A 417 -12.21 -17.95 0.63
N CYS A 418 -12.32 -19.27 0.40
CA CYS A 418 -11.25 -20.16 -0.02
C CYS A 418 -11.10 -20.25 -1.55
N GLY A 419 -11.86 -19.46 -2.33
CA GLY A 419 -11.89 -19.50 -3.79
C GLY A 419 -10.63 -19.00 -4.52
N SER A 420 -9.68 -18.38 -3.82
CA SER A 420 -8.41 -17.88 -4.40
C SER A 420 -7.36 -18.99 -4.48
N VAL A 421 -6.63 -19.12 -5.60
CA VAL A 421 -5.53 -20.11 -5.77
C VAL A 421 -4.50 -20.02 -4.64
N ILE A 422 -4.24 -18.79 -4.19
CA ILE A 422 -3.25 -18.46 -3.15
C ILE A 422 -3.58 -19.17 -1.83
N PHE A 423 -4.85 -19.45 -1.55
CA PHE A 423 -5.27 -20.21 -0.36
C PHE A 423 -4.71 -21.64 -0.36
N THR A 424 -4.60 -22.28 -1.52
CA THR A 424 -4.14 -23.67 -1.63
C THR A 424 -2.66 -23.81 -1.28
N GLU A 425 -1.85 -22.82 -1.67
CA GLU A 425 -0.42 -22.76 -1.36
C GLU A 425 -0.18 -22.41 0.11
N ILE A 426 -0.93 -21.43 0.65
CA ILE A 426 -0.92 -21.08 2.08
C ILE A 426 -1.25 -22.31 2.94
N LYS A 427 -2.28 -23.08 2.58
CA LYS A 427 -2.70 -24.27 3.33
C LYS A 427 -1.59 -25.33 3.49
N SER A 428 -0.73 -25.50 2.48
CA SER A 428 0.41 -26.44 2.55
C SER A 428 1.47 -26.03 3.58
N PHE A 429 1.64 -24.72 3.81
CA PHE A 429 2.58 -24.19 4.81
C PHE A 429 2.04 -24.31 6.25
N PHE A 430 0.71 -24.21 6.43
CA PHE A 430 0.09 -24.15 7.77
C PHE A 430 -0.42 -25.47 8.33
N ASN A 431 -0.48 -26.55 7.53
CA ASN A 431 -0.86 -27.89 8.02
C ASN A 431 0.15 -28.50 9.04
N GLN A 432 1.24 -27.80 9.38
CA GLN A 432 2.22 -28.20 10.40
C GLN A 432 2.00 -27.59 11.80
N GLN A 433 1.03 -26.67 11.99
CA GLN A 433 0.77 -26.03 13.30
C GLN A 433 -0.65 -26.32 13.83
N LYS A 434 -1.00 -27.60 13.96
CA LYS A 434 -2.18 -28.03 14.72
C LYS A 434 -1.82 -28.22 16.20
N SER A 435 -1.93 -27.16 16.99
CA SER A 435 -2.44 -27.26 18.37
C SER A 435 -2.50 -25.87 18.99
N LEU A 436 -3.72 -25.36 19.22
CA LEU A 436 -4.05 -24.65 20.47
C LEU A 436 -5.56 -24.39 20.62
N PHE A 437 -6.35 -24.47 19.54
CA PHE A 437 -7.81 -24.50 19.62
C PHE A 437 -8.41 -25.40 18.53
N ASP A 438 -8.50 -26.70 18.80
CA ASP A 438 -9.39 -27.60 18.05
C ASP A 438 -10.84 -27.29 18.44
N PHE A 439 -11.49 -26.42 17.67
CA PHE A 439 -12.94 -26.34 17.57
C PHE A 439 -13.33 -26.15 16.09
N CYS A 440 -13.22 -27.25 15.34
CA CYS A 440 -14.02 -27.50 14.15
C CYS A 440 -14.52 -28.94 14.21
N ARG A 441 -15.52 -29.17 15.07
CA ARG A 441 -16.55 -30.20 14.85
C ARG A 441 -17.90 -29.57 15.21
N MET A 442 -18.88 -29.85 14.34
CA MET A 442 -20.28 -29.41 14.32
C MET A 442 -20.47 -28.01 13.70
N SER A 443 -21.28 -27.82 12.65
CA SER A 443 -22.41 -28.61 12.12
C SER A 443 -22.47 -28.55 10.60
N GLU A 444 -23.15 -29.56 10.04
CA GLU A 444 -23.62 -29.72 8.66
C GLU A 444 -24.38 -28.50 8.09
#